data_AF-R7UQR2-F1
#
_entry.id   AF-R7UQR2-F1
#
_cell.length_a   1.000
_cell.length_b   1.000
_cell.length_c   1.000
_cell.angle_alpha   90.00
_cell.angle_beta   90.00
_cell.angle_gamma   90.00
#
_symmetry.space_group_name_H-M   'P 1'
#
loop_
_entity.id
_entity.type
_entity.pdbx_description
1 polymer ?
#
loop_
_entity_poly.entity_id
_entity_poly.type
_entity_poly.pdbx_seq_one_letter_code
_entity_poly.pdbx_strand_id
1 'polypeptide(L)'
;ETHEILSEKRAFIERIRREEFGIGLELTCEFQAVFEKNQARLGRSLQRLAHDLYSKDTHFVLELIQNADDNSYAEHLLNPDSDVVPTLSFVVSDRAVKISNNEKGFLEKHVKAICDVGCSTKPKHQMGYIGQKGIGFKSVFRVSDEPEIVSSGFHFKFDKNSSDMGYILPHWVNDEIPID
;
A
#
# COMPACT_ATOMS: atom_id res chain seq x y z
N GLU A 1 23.59 -5.91 -9.64
CA GLU A 1 22.44 -6.68 -9.11
C GLU A 1 21.51 -5.81 -8.26
N THR A 2 21.88 -5.35 -7.05
CA THR A 2 20.97 -4.55 -6.19
C THR A 2 20.48 -3.24 -6.82
N HIS A 3 21.37 -2.46 -7.46
CA HIS A 3 20.98 -1.22 -8.15
C HIS A 3 20.05 -1.45 -9.35
N GLU A 4 20.20 -2.58 -10.03
CA GLU A 4 19.41 -2.94 -11.20
C GLU A 4 17.99 -3.33 -10.77
N ILE A 5 17.87 -4.15 -9.71
CA ILE A 5 16.57 -4.50 -9.10
C ILE A 5 15.84 -3.24 -8.63
N LEU A 6 16.51 -2.33 -7.90
CA LEU A 6 15.90 -1.08 -7.45
C LEU A 6 15.43 -0.22 -8.63
N SER A 7 16.21 -0.17 -9.71
CA SER A 7 15.84 0.53 -10.94
C SER A 7 14.60 -0.07 -11.60
N GLU A 8 14.49 -1.40 -11.67
CA GLU A 8 13.31 -2.09 -12.20
C GLU A 8 12.06 -1.83 -11.34
N LYS A 9 12.18 -1.93 -10.01
CA LYS A 9 11.06 -1.65 -9.09
C LYS A 9 10.62 -0.20 -9.15
N ARG A 10 11.55 0.74 -9.30
CA ARG A 10 11.25 2.15 -9.53
C ARG A 10 10.52 2.35 -10.85
N ALA A 11 11.03 1.78 -11.95
CA ALA A 11 10.38 1.86 -13.25
C ALA A 11 8.97 1.29 -13.22
N PHE A 12 8.73 0.23 -12.44
CA PHE A 12 7.40 -0.32 -12.21
C PHE A 12 6.45 0.68 -11.54
N ILE A 13 6.89 1.37 -10.48
CA ILE A 13 6.09 2.41 -9.81
C ILE A 13 5.78 3.57 -10.76
N GLU A 14 6.78 4.04 -11.53
CA GLU A 14 6.56 5.10 -12.52
C GLU A 14 5.59 4.68 -13.63
N ARG A 15 5.63 3.39 -14.04
CA ARG A 15 4.66 2.84 -14.97
C ARG A 15 3.24 2.87 -14.40
N ILE A 16 3.04 2.48 -13.14
CA ILE A 16 1.72 2.61 -12.47
C ILE A 16 1.25 4.06 -12.51
N ARG A 17 2.10 5.01 -12.11
CA ARG A 17 1.77 6.44 -12.09
C ARG A 17 1.35 6.95 -13.47
N ARG A 18 2.04 6.53 -14.52
CA ARG A 18 1.72 6.93 -15.89
C ARG A 18 0.48 6.25 -16.46
N GLU A 19 0.40 4.92 -16.37
CA GLU A 19 -0.64 4.12 -17.03
C GLU A 19 -1.99 4.18 -16.29
N GLU A 20 -1.98 4.15 -14.96
CA GLU A 20 -3.21 4.08 -14.16
C GLU A 20 -3.69 5.47 -13.69
N PHE A 21 -2.76 6.42 -13.51
CA PHE A 21 -3.06 7.76 -12.98
C PHE A 21 -2.83 8.89 -13.98
N GLY A 22 -2.33 8.59 -15.18
CA GLY A 22 -2.11 9.58 -16.24
C GLY A 22 -0.96 10.55 -15.97
N ILE A 23 -0.10 10.28 -14.99
CA ILE A 23 1.00 11.19 -14.62
C ILE A 23 2.03 11.27 -15.75
N GLY A 24 2.33 12.48 -16.19
CA GLY A 24 3.29 12.74 -17.26
C GLY A 24 2.77 12.42 -18.67
N LEU A 25 1.46 12.20 -18.84
CA LEU A 25 0.84 12.16 -20.17
C LEU A 25 0.56 13.57 -20.67
N GLU A 26 0.83 13.81 -21.95
CA GLU A 26 0.37 15.01 -22.64
C GLU A 26 -1.06 14.78 -23.12
N LEU A 27 -2.01 15.46 -22.49
CA LEU A 27 -3.43 15.40 -22.82
C LEU A 27 -3.87 16.70 -23.49
N THR A 28 -4.88 16.64 -24.36
CA THR A 28 -5.51 17.86 -24.88
C THR A 28 -6.26 18.58 -23.75
N CYS A 29 -6.47 19.89 -23.88
CA CYS A 29 -7.17 20.68 -22.86
C CYS A 29 -8.57 20.13 -22.52
N GLU A 30 -9.30 19.62 -23.53
CA GLU A 30 -10.62 19.03 -23.32
C GLU A 30 -10.54 17.74 -22.49
N PHE A 31 -9.62 16.83 -22.83
CA PHE A 31 -9.43 15.59 -22.09
C PHE A 31 -8.92 15.85 -20.67
N GLN A 32 -7.98 16.77 -20.50
CA GLN A 32 -7.44 17.17 -19.20
C GLN A 32 -8.56 17.63 -18.25
N ALA A 33 -9.42 18.55 -18.72
CA ALA A 33 -10.52 19.08 -17.91
C ALA A 33 -11.54 18.01 -17.50
N VAL A 34 -11.83 17.03 -18.37
CA VAL A 34 -12.71 15.90 -18.05
C VAL A 34 -12.03 14.95 -17.07
N PHE A 35 -10.75 14.67 -17.26
CA PHE A 35 -9.96 13.77 -16.42
C PHE A 35 -9.83 14.29 -14.99
N GLU A 36 -9.46 15.56 -14.80
CA GLU A 36 -9.38 16.22 -13.49
C GLU A 36 -10.72 16.19 -12.75
N LYS A 37 -11.83 16.46 -13.44
CA LYS A 37 -13.17 16.37 -12.84
C LYS A 37 -13.51 14.96 -12.35
N ASN A 38 -13.09 13.93 -13.08
CA ASN A 38 -13.30 12.54 -12.67
C ASN A 38 -12.38 12.13 -11.53
N GLN A 39 -11.10 12.51 -11.57
CA GLN A 39 -10.17 12.30 -10.45
C GLN A 39 -10.69 12.95 -9.17
N ALA A 40 -11.17 14.20 -9.23
CA ALA A 40 -11.73 14.86 -8.06
C ALA A 40 -12.99 14.17 -7.52
N ARG A 41 -13.82 13.58 -8.38
CA ARG A 41 -15.00 12.77 -7.97
C ARG A 41 -14.59 11.47 -7.28
N LEU A 42 -13.60 10.78 -7.83
CA LEU A 42 -13.05 9.55 -7.25
C LEU A 42 -12.36 9.83 -5.92
N GLY A 43 -11.51 10.86 -5.87
CA GLY A 43 -10.82 11.29 -4.66
C GLY A 43 -11.75 11.62 -3.50
N ARG A 44 -12.82 12.40 -3.75
CA ARG A 44 -13.85 12.67 -2.73
C ARG A 44 -14.57 11.40 -2.27
N SER A 45 -14.82 10.45 -3.17
CA SER A 45 -15.44 9.16 -2.83
C SER A 45 -14.51 8.32 -1.96
N LEU A 46 -13.23 8.28 -2.30
CA LEU A 46 -12.20 7.57 -1.55
C LEU A 46 -11.99 8.17 -0.17
N GLN A 47 -11.96 9.51 -0.06
CA GLN A 47 -11.86 10.21 1.22
C GLN A 47 -13.05 9.90 2.14
N ARG A 48 -14.27 9.90 1.59
CA ARG A 48 -15.48 9.53 2.35
C ARG A 48 -15.46 8.07 2.78
N LEU A 49 -15.12 7.16 1.88
CA LEU A 49 -14.98 5.74 2.20
C LEU A 49 -13.95 5.55 3.32
N ALA A 50 -12.78 6.16 3.21
CA ALA A 50 -11.76 6.09 4.25
C ALA A 50 -12.29 6.63 5.59
N HIS A 51 -12.91 7.81 5.60
CA HIS A 51 -13.48 8.38 6.82
C HIS A 51 -14.53 7.45 7.47
N ASP A 52 -15.45 6.90 6.69
CA ASP A 52 -16.58 6.12 7.20
C ASP A 52 -16.18 4.69 7.61
N LEU A 53 -15.21 4.09 6.94
CA LEU A 53 -14.68 2.75 7.25
C LEU A 53 -13.80 2.75 8.51
N TYR A 54 -13.18 3.88 8.86
CA TYR A 54 -12.19 3.97 9.94
C TYR A 54 -12.68 4.77 11.15
N SER A 55 -13.98 4.69 11.46
CA SER A 55 -14.60 5.43 12.58
C SER A 55 -14.08 5.08 13.99
N LYS A 56 -13.30 3.99 14.16
CA LYS A 56 -12.56 3.72 15.41
C LYS A 56 -11.06 3.63 15.16
N ASP A 57 -10.30 4.31 16.02
CA ASP A 57 -8.85 4.53 15.90
C ASP A 57 -7.99 3.26 15.89
N THR A 58 -8.52 2.13 16.36
CA THR A 58 -7.73 0.88 16.52
C THR A 58 -7.93 -0.14 15.40
N HIS A 59 -8.84 0.10 14.45
CA HIS A 59 -9.13 -0.88 13.39
C HIS A 59 -7.92 -1.17 12.50
N PHE A 60 -7.03 -0.20 12.27
CA PHE A 60 -5.85 -0.39 11.42
C PHE A 60 -4.91 -1.49 11.95
N VAL A 61 -4.81 -1.66 13.26
CA VAL A 61 -3.98 -2.73 13.87
C VAL A 61 -4.51 -4.10 13.48
N LEU A 62 -5.84 -4.30 13.55
CA LEU A 62 -6.47 -5.57 13.21
C LEU A 62 -6.35 -5.88 11.71
N GLU A 63 -6.47 -4.87 10.85
CA GLU A 63 -6.25 -5.04 9.40
C GLU A 63 -4.81 -5.44 9.07
N LEU A 64 -3.82 -4.87 9.77
CA LEU A 64 -2.42 -5.23 9.58
C LEU A 64 -2.09 -6.62 10.11
N ILE A 65 -2.68 -7.04 11.23
CA ILE A 65 -2.58 -8.41 11.74
C ILE A 65 -3.15 -9.39 10.72
N GLN A 66 -4.35 -9.12 10.18
CA GLN A 66 -4.95 -9.95 9.13
C GLN A 66 -4.08 -10.01 7.87
N ASN A 67 -3.44 -8.91 7.48
CA ASN A 67 -2.48 -8.95 6.37
C ASN A 67 -1.29 -9.86 6.69
N ALA A 68 -0.76 -9.83 7.91
CA ALA A 68 0.31 -10.72 8.32
C ALA A 68 -0.13 -12.20 8.39
N ASP A 69 -1.38 -12.48 8.75
CA ASP A 69 -1.94 -13.84 8.72
C ASP A 69 -2.14 -14.35 7.29
N ASP A 70 -2.54 -13.46 6.36
CA ASP A 70 -2.73 -13.77 4.94
C ASP A 70 -1.40 -13.83 4.14
N ASN A 71 -0.27 -13.46 4.77
CA ASN A 71 1.02 -13.41 4.10
C ASN A 71 1.57 -14.78 3.75
N SER A 72 2.46 -14.79 2.75
CA SER A 72 3.19 -16.00 2.35
C SER A 72 4.58 -16.00 2.96
N TYR A 73 4.82 -16.97 3.84
CA TYR A 73 6.13 -17.18 4.47
C TYR A 73 6.94 -18.24 3.74
N ALA A 74 8.27 -18.19 3.87
CA ALA A 74 9.15 -19.23 3.35
C ALA A 74 8.93 -20.55 4.10
N GLU A 75 9.03 -21.68 3.38
CA GLU A 75 8.69 -23.01 3.94
C GLU A 75 9.50 -23.36 5.19
N HIS A 76 10.77 -22.95 5.25
CA HIS A 76 11.63 -23.19 6.41
C HIS A 76 11.11 -22.49 7.68
N LEU A 77 10.41 -21.35 7.56
CA LEU A 77 9.81 -20.65 8.70
C LEU A 77 8.57 -21.38 9.25
N LEU A 78 7.94 -22.24 8.45
CA LEU A 78 6.75 -22.99 8.84
C LEU A 78 7.10 -24.32 9.52
N ASN A 79 8.38 -24.66 9.61
CA ASN A 79 8.84 -25.85 10.32
C ASN A 79 8.76 -25.60 11.84
N PRO A 80 8.06 -26.46 12.61
CA PRO A 80 7.99 -26.35 14.08
C PRO A 80 9.35 -26.35 14.78
N ASP A 81 10.37 -26.94 14.14
CA ASP A 81 11.74 -27.04 14.67
C ASP A 81 12.64 -25.87 14.21
N SER A 82 12.09 -24.86 13.51
CA SER A 82 12.85 -23.68 13.08
C SER A 82 13.05 -22.71 14.24
N ASP A 83 14.29 -22.22 14.40
CA ASP A 83 14.61 -21.14 15.35
C ASP A 83 13.98 -19.79 14.96
N VAL A 84 13.50 -19.67 13.71
CA VAL A 84 12.84 -18.46 13.18
C VAL A 84 11.44 -18.81 12.73
N VAL A 85 10.45 -18.06 13.24
CA VAL A 85 9.02 -18.25 12.95
C VAL A 85 8.40 -17.00 12.31
N PRO A 86 7.26 -17.12 11.61
CA PRO A 86 6.48 -15.97 11.16
C PRO A 86 6.26 -14.99 12.30
N THR A 87 6.65 -13.74 12.09
CA THR A 87 6.65 -12.71 13.13
C THR A 87 6.12 -11.41 12.56
N LEU A 88 5.23 -10.75 13.30
CA LEU A 88 4.78 -9.38 13.07
C LEU A 88 5.23 -8.53 14.27
N SER A 89 5.90 -7.41 14.00
CA SER A 89 6.36 -6.49 15.04
C SER A 89 5.79 -5.09 14.84
N PHE A 90 5.46 -4.42 15.95
CA PHE A 90 5.05 -3.03 16.00
C PHE A 90 6.04 -2.28 16.88
N VAL A 91 6.75 -1.31 16.31
CA VAL A 91 7.64 -0.43 17.03
C VAL A 91 7.06 0.97 16.97
N VAL A 92 6.61 1.46 18.13
CA VAL A 92 6.04 2.80 18.28
C VAL A 92 7.12 3.73 18.80
N SER A 93 7.29 4.86 18.11
CA SER A 93 8.18 5.95 18.52
C SER A 93 7.42 7.28 18.46
N ASP A 94 8.03 8.34 18.98
CA ASP A 94 7.45 9.69 18.93
C ASP A 94 7.27 10.22 17.49
N ARG A 95 7.95 9.62 16.50
CA ARG A 95 7.96 10.07 15.10
C ARG A 95 7.19 9.17 14.15
N ALA A 96 7.12 7.88 14.44
CA ALA A 96 6.53 6.90 13.53
C ALA A 96 6.11 5.61 14.26
N VAL A 97 5.17 4.89 13.64
CA VAL A 97 4.86 3.50 13.94
C VAL A 97 5.45 2.63 12.83
N LYS A 98 6.53 1.91 13.13
CA LYS A 98 7.16 0.96 12.20
C LYS A 98 6.50 -0.40 12.40
N ILE A 99 5.97 -0.96 11.32
CA ILE A 99 5.40 -2.32 11.28
C ILE A 99 6.27 -3.16 10.36
N SER A 100 6.73 -4.30 10.84
CA SER A 100 7.53 -5.23 10.05
C SER A 100 7.08 -6.67 10.23
N ASN A 101 7.21 -7.47 9.18
CA ASN A 101 7.06 -8.90 9.26
C ASN A 101 8.09 -9.58 8.33
N ASN A 102 8.29 -10.89 8.51
CA ASN A 102 9.28 -11.68 7.77
C ASN A 102 8.67 -12.52 6.64
N GLU A 103 7.65 -11.98 5.95
CA GLU A 103 7.08 -12.64 4.77
C GLU A 103 8.06 -12.68 3.57
N LYS A 104 7.67 -13.37 2.48
CA LYS A 104 8.44 -13.39 1.22
C LYS A 104 8.55 -12.02 0.52
N GLY A 105 7.63 -11.12 0.86
CA GLY A 105 7.59 -9.73 0.43
C GLY A 105 6.75 -9.49 -0.82
N PHE A 106 6.70 -8.23 -1.24
CA PHE A 106 5.74 -7.80 -2.25
C PHE A 106 6.11 -8.25 -3.65
N LEU A 107 5.08 -8.68 -4.36
CA LEU A 107 5.08 -8.86 -5.80
C LEU A 107 4.43 -7.65 -6.47
N GLU A 108 4.70 -7.45 -7.77
CA GLU A 108 4.09 -6.38 -8.57
C GLU A 108 2.55 -6.35 -8.46
N LYS A 109 1.91 -7.51 -8.40
CA LYS A 109 0.46 -7.63 -8.22
C LYS A 109 -0.01 -7.09 -6.85
N HIS A 110 0.79 -7.20 -5.80
CA HIS A 110 0.45 -6.68 -4.47
C HIS A 110 0.50 -5.15 -4.49
N VAL A 111 1.55 -4.58 -5.11
CA VAL A 111 1.67 -3.13 -5.31
C VAL A 111 0.50 -2.59 -6.13
N LYS A 112 0.14 -3.23 -7.24
CA LYS A 112 -1.05 -2.83 -8.02
C LYS A 112 -2.34 -2.88 -7.20
N ALA A 113 -2.55 -3.97 -6.45
CA ALA A 113 -3.75 -4.13 -5.64
C ALA A 113 -3.90 -3.03 -4.59
N ILE A 114 -2.81 -2.64 -3.93
CA ILE A 114 -2.88 -1.53 -2.98
C ILE A 114 -2.95 -0.16 -3.65
N CYS A 115 -2.61 -0.01 -4.92
CA CYS A 115 -2.82 1.23 -5.68
C CYS A 115 -4.24 1.34 -6.26
N ASP A 116 -5.12 0.38 -5.98
CA ASP A 116 -6.51 0.36 -6.43
C ASP A 116 -7.49 0.55 -5.25
N VAL A 117 -8.77 0.71 -5.55
CA VAL A 117 -9.89 0.80 -4.59
C VAL A 117 -10.93 -0.24 -4.98
N GLY A 118 -11.22 -1.20 -4.10
CA GLY A 118 -12.27 -2.19 -4.36
C GLY A 118 -11.79 -3.52 -4.95
N CYS A 119 -10.60 -3.56 -5.54
CA CYS A 119 -10.00 -4.78 -6.11
C CYS A 119 -9.05 -5.45 -5.12
N SER A 120 -9.55 -6.40 -4.32
CA SER A 120 -8.70 -7.25 -3.48
C SER A 120 -8.17 -8.45 -4.26
N THR A 121 -6.89 -8.80 -4.08
CA THR A 121 -6.31 -10.05 -4.60
C THR A 121 -6.64 -11.28 -3.74
N LYS A 122 -7.36 -11.10 -2.62
CA LYS A 122 -7.68 -12.17 -1.66
C LYS A 122 -8.95 -12.94 -2.07
N PRO A 123 -9.04 -14.27 -1.84
CA PRO A 123 -10.23 -15.07 -2.16
C PRO A 123 -11.49 -14.61 -1.39
N LYS A 124 -12.67 -14.72 -2.01
CA LYS A 124 -13.97 -14.24 -1.49
C LYS A 124 -14.56 -15.00 -0.29
N HIS A 125 -13.84 -15.94 0.32
CA HIS A 125 -14.45 -17.00 1.14
C HIS A 125 -14.40 -16.86 2.67
N GLN A 126 -14.19 -15.67 3.23
CA GLN A 126 -14.34 -15.44 4.68
C GLN A 126 -15.27 -14.25 4.97
N MET A 127 -16.55 -14.55 5.21
CA MET A 127 -17.53 -13.55 5.62
C MET A 127 -17.13 -12.91 6.96
N GLY A 128 -16.98 -11.58 6.97
CA GLY A 128 -16.78 -10.79 8.19
C GLY A 128 -15.57 -9.86 8.18
N TYR A 129 -14.63 -10.02 7.25
CA TYR A 129 -13.38 -9.27 7.23
C TYR A 129 -13.34 -8.21 6.12
N ILE A 130 -12.95 -6.98 6.48
CA ILE A 130 -12.92 -5.80 5.58
C ILE A 130 -11.87 -5.96 4.46
N GLY A 131 -10.84 -6.80 4.67
CA GLY A 131 -9.78 -7.12 3.70
C GLY A 131 -10.25 -7.62 2.32
N GLN A 132 -11.51 -8.07 2.19
CA GLN A 132 -12.10 -8.47 0.90
C GLN A 132 -12.42 -7.32 -0.05
N LYS A 133 -12.51 -6.08 0.46
CA LYS A 133 -12.92 -4.91 -0.32
C LYS A 133 -11.74 -4.11 -0.89
N GLY A 134 -10.50 -4.57 -0.74
CA GLY A 134 -9.32 -3.86 -1.26
C GLY A 134 -9.04 -2.52 -0.55
N ILE A 135 -9.60 -2.34 0.65
CA ILE A 135 -9.54 -1.10 1.46
C ILE A 135 -8.81 -1.32 2.79
N GLY A 136 -8.49 -2.55 3.19
CA GLY A 136 -7.90 -2.82 4.52
C GLY A 136 -6.61 -2.06 4.76
N PHE A 137 -5.71 -2.03 3.78
CA PHE A 137 -4.48 -1.24 3.85
C PHE A 137 -4.75 0.26 4.04
N LYS A 138 -5.82 0.83 3.47
CA LYS A 138 -6.11 2.27 3.57
C LYS A 138 -6.45 2.71 5.00
N SER A 139 -6.66 1.79 5.93
CA SER A 139 -6.83 2.09 7.35
C SER A 139 -5.60 2.74 7.98
N VAL A 140 -4.40 2.53 7.43
CA VAL A 140 -3.16 3.15 7.94
C VAL A 140 -3.19 4.68 7.84
N PHE A 141 -4.02 5.24 6.95
CA PHE A 141 -4.22 6.68 6.84
C PHE A 141 -4.93 7.31 8.03
N ARG A 142 -5.41 6.50 8.98
CA ARG A 142 -5.90 6.99 10.27
C ARG A 142 -4.77 7.48 11.18
N VAL A 143 -3.57 6.94 11.01
CA VAL A 143 -2.42 7.20 11.88
C VAL A 143 -1.20 7.78 11.14
N SER A 144 -1.21 7.80 9.81
CA SER A 144 -0.17 8.44 9.01
C SER A 144 -0.75 9.11 7.76
N ASP A 145 -0.32 10.33 7.49
CA ASP A 145 -0.67 11.04 6.24
C ASP A 145 0.17 10.55 5.06
N GLU A 146 1.34 9.99 5.35
CA GLU A 146 2.34 9.52 4.38
C GLU A 146 2.81 8.10 4.73
N PRO A 147 1.96 7.07 4.58
CA PRO A 147 2.38 5.70 4.85
C PRO A 147 3.41 5.24 3.81
N GLU A 148 4.51 4.69 4.31
CA GLU A 148 5.66 4.24 3.53
C GLU A 148 5.77 2.71 3.57
N ILE A 149 6.13 2.11 2.43
CA ILE A 149 6.28 0.67 2.26
C ILE A 149 7.68 0.37 1.74
N VAL A 150 8.35 -0.55 2.44
CA VAL A 150 9.61 -1.16 2.02
C VAL A 150 9.41 -2.67 1.96
N SER A 151 9.53 -3.27 0.77
CA SER A 151 9.34 -4.72 0.60
C SER A 151 9.93 -5.23 -0.72
N SER A 152 10.81 -6.24 -0.67
CA SER A 152 11.39 -6.91 -1.85
C SER A 152 11.93 -5.95 -2.93
N GLY A 153 12.66 -4.92 -2.51
CA GLY A 153 13.24 -3.89 -3.38
C GLY A 153 12.28 -2.79 -3.81
N PHE A 154 10.99 -2.85 -3.45
CA PHE A 154 10.10 -1.71 -3.54
C PHE A 154 10.33 -0.77 -2.36
N HIS A 155 10.46 0.53 -2.64
CA HIS A 155 10.50 1.60 -1.65
C HIS A 155 9.67 2.78 -2.15
N PHE A 156 8.44 2.88 -1.65
CA PHE A 156 7.50 3.92 -2.08
C PHE A 156 6.59 4.30 -0.92
N LYS A 157 6.00 5.48 -1.03
CA LYS A 157 5.00 5.97 -0.10
C LYS A 157 3.75 6.41 -0.82
N PHE A 158 2.69 6.55 -0.05
CA PHE A 158 1.53 7.36 -0.45
C PHE A 158 1.59 8.69 0.29
N ASP A 159 0.88 9.69 -0.20
CA ASP A 159 0.73 10.98 0.46
C ASP A 159 -0.71 11.46 0.22
N LYS A 160 -1.54 11.46 1.28
CA LYS A 160 -2.95 11.82 1.17
C LYS A 160 -3.16 13.27 0.71
N ASN A 161 -2.16 14.13 0.89
CA ASN A 161 -2.21 15.55 0.56
C ASN A 161 -1.62 15.86 -0.82
N SER A 162 -0.96 14.90 -1.47
CA SER A 162 -0.31 15.10 -2.79
C SER A 162 -1.29 15.38 -3.93
N SER A 163 -2.50 14.82 -3.87
CA SER A 163 -3.55 14.97 -4.90
C SER A 163 -4.87 14.37 -4.40
N ASP A 164 -5.95 14.54 -5.18
CA ASP A 164 -7.23 13.85 -4.96
C ASP A 164 -7.09 12.32 -4.90
N MET A 165 -6.05 11.76 -5.53
CA MET A 165 -5.76 10.32 -5.55
C MET A 165 -4.68 9.92 -4.55
N GLY A 166 -4.30 10.80 -3.61
CA GLY A 166 -3.16 10.61 -2.70
C GLY A 166 -3.19 9.33 -1.86
N TYR A 167 -4.39 8.80 -1.59
CA TYR A 167 -4.57 7.54 -0.88
C TYR A 167 -4.13 6.30 -1.66
N ILE A 168 -4.02 6.40 -2.98
CA ILE A 168 -3.73 5.27 -3.91
C ILE A 168 -2.64 5.57 -4.93
N LEU A 169 -2.18 6.81 -5.04
CA LEU A 169 -1.09 7.20 -5.94
C LEU A 169 0.26 6.92 -5.27
N PRO A 170 1.04 5.93 -5.75
CA PRO A 170 2.34 5.62 -5.17
C PRO A 170 3.40 6.63 -5.64
N HIS A 171 4.32 7.01 -4.75
CA HIS A 171 5.49 7.85 -5.06
C HIS A 171 6.75 7.12 -4.62
N TRP A 172 7.71 6.94 -5.53
CA TRP A 172 9.00 6.34 -5.19
C TRP A 172 9.76 7.19 -4.17
N VAL A 173 10.39 6.56 -3.19
CA VAL A 173 11.23 7.24 -2.19
C VAL A 173 12.69 7.07 -2.59
N ASN A 174 13.42 8.20 -2.71
CA ASN A 174 14.84 8.18 -3.11
C ASN A 174 15.79 8.12 -1.91
N ASP A 175 15.28 8.28 -0.70
CA ASP A 175 16.07 8.26 0.52
C ASP A 175 16.55 6.83 0.81
N GLU A 176 17.68 6.68 1.50
CA GLU A 176 18.10 5.36 1.98
C GLU A 176 17.02 4.79 2.89
N ILE A 177 16.68 3.51 2.68
CA ILE A 177 15.78 2.76 3.57
C ILE A 177 16.26 3.00 5.00
N PRO A 178 15.43 3.45 5.95
CA PRO A 178 15.85 3.59 7.33
C PRO A 178 16.23 2.21 7.88
N ILE A 179 17.53 1.90 7.84
CA ILE A 179 18.11 0.72 8.48
C ILE A 179 18.26 1.10 9.95
N ASP A 180 17.27 0.72 10.74
CA ASP A 180 17.47 0.40 12.16
C ASP A 180 17.57 -1.11 12.28
#